data_AF-A0A371PQQ2-F1
#
_entry.id   AF-A0A371PQQ2-F1
#
_cell.length_a   1.000
_cell.length_b   1.000
_cell.length_c   1.000
_cell.angle_alpha   90.00
_cell.angle_beta   90.00
_cell.angle_gamma   90.00
#
_symmetry.space_group_name_H-M   'P 1'
#
loop_
_entity.id
_entity.type
_entity.pdbx_description
1 polymer ?
#
loop_
_entity_poly.entity_id
_entity_poly.type
_entity_poly.pdbx_seq_one_letter_code
_entity_poly.pdbx_strand_id
1 'polypeptide(L)'
;MTSRLLVHQQVLEIPPPSATAGLVPTPSPAPDAVASPEQSIGEFRTAASENAFSLAVLLAAAPLNRHIMQLLAAELLPAASPGDLAAVLTSGLLVTMENSAEHSDPHDQVVFDFTPDVREKLLSLGESAKTRRVVALLDHYLGPHVPAIRGITQRVKNPATAFPPGITAETLPYLRVECAVLTALSGASTPHREAAERLRTKVDEFETEQRRATAANP
;
A
#
# COMPACT_ATOMS: atom_id res chain seq x y z
N MET A 1 65.63 -23.97 -28.34
CA MET A 1 64.22 -24.09 -27.93
C MET A 1 63.82 -22.76 -27.32
N THR A 2 63.30 -21.80 -28.09
CA THR A 2 61.92 -21.58 -28.57
C THR A 2 61.35 -20.30 -27.92
N SER A 3 61.31 -19.24 -28.73
CA SER A 3 60.33 -18.15 -28.85
C SER A 3 59.38 -17.78 -27.72
N ARG A 4 59.25 -16.45 -27.50
CA ARG A 4 58.02 -15.60 -27.51
C ARG A 4 58.15 -14.49 -26.46
N LEU A 5 57.66 -13.28 -26.63
CA LEU A 5 57.15 -12.47 -27.73
C LEU A 5 57.15 -11.04 -27.14
N LEU A 6 57.49 -10.04 -27.93
CA LEU A 6 57.40 -8.64 -27.57
C LEU A 6 55.94 -8.26 -27.22
N VAL A 7 55.71 -7.64 -26.06
CA VAL A 7 54.52 -6.82 -25.84
C VAL A 7 54.98 -5.49 -25.27
N HIS A 8 54.79 -4.46 -26.08
CA HIS A 8 55.03 -3.05 -25.75
C HIS A 8 54.16 -2.65 -24.56
N GLN A 9 54.78 -2.28 -23.43
CA GLN A 9 54.09 -1.47 -22.43
C GLN A 9 53.98 -0.05 -22.97
N GLN A 10 52.82 0.28 -23.54
CA GLN A 10 52.41 1.67 -23.70
C GLN A 10 51.77 2.12 -22.39
N VAL A 11 52.50 2.93 -21.62
CA VAL A 11 51.93 3.78 -20.59
C VAL A 11 51.04 4.79 -21.29
N LEU A 12 49.73 4.60 -21.20
CA LEU A 12 48.76 5.63 -21.58
C LEU A 12 48.73 6.63 -20.42
N GLU A 13 49.54 7.68 -20.55
CA GLU A 13 49.43 8.90 -19.75
C GLU A 13 48.05 9.50 -20.04
N ILE A 14 47.14 9.40 -19.08
CA ILE A 14 45.84 10.07 -19.15
C ILE A 14 46.09 11.52 -18.72
N PRO A 15 45.94 12.52 -19.61
CA PRO A 15 46.01 13.93 -19.20
C PRO A 15 44.86 14.24 -18.23
N PRO A 16 45.06 15.13 -17.25
CA PRO A 16 44.00 15.50 -16.33
C PRO A 16 42.83 16.14 -17.11
N PRO A 17 41.57 15.82 -16.80
CA PRO A 17 40.45 16.55 -17.38
C PRO A 17 40.51 18.00 -16.90
N SER A 18 40.60 18.92 -17.87
CA SER A 18 40.44 20.35 -17.64
C SER A 18 39.18 20.62 -16.81
N ALA A 19 39.39 21.22 -15.64
CA ALA A 19 38.33 21.67 -14.75
C ALA A 19 37.47 22.72 -15.49
N THR A 20 36.40 22.26 -16.12
CA THR A 20 35.31 23.13 -16.54
C THR A 20 34.32 23.10 -15.40
N ALA A 21 34.23 24.22 -14.69
CA ALA A 21 33.29 24.43 -13.59
C ALA A 21 31.85 24.31 -14.13
N GLY A 22 31.32 23.09 -14.16
CA GLY A 22 29.90 22.84 -14.13
C GLY A 22 29.46 23.00 -12.69
N LEU A 23 28.60 23.97 -12.41
CA LEU A 23 27.80 23.99 -11.20
C LEU A 23 27.06 22.65 -11.13
N VAL A 24 27.55 21.71 -10.33
CA VAL A 24 26.74 20.58 -9.89
C VAL A 24 25.74 21.20 -8.93
N PRO A 25 24.42 21.21 -9.22
CA PRO A 25 23.46 21.45 -8.16
C PRO A 25 23.65 20.28 -7.20
N THR A 26 24.28 20.52 -6.07
CA THR A 26 24.25 19.59 -4.96
C THR A 26 22.78 19.44 -4.55
N PRO A 27 22.15 18.26 -4.70
CA PRO A 27 20.92 18.03 -3.98
C PRO A 27 21.32 18.06 -2.50
N SER A 28 20.91 19.12 -1.80
CA SER A 28 20.94 19.12 -0.34
C SER A 28 19.81 18.17 0.08
N PRO A 29 20.07 16.95 0.61
CA PRO A 29 19.02 16.25 1.31
C PRO A 29 18.82 17.02 2.62
N ALA A 30 17.77 17.83 2.69
CA ALA A 30 17.28 18.25 3.99
C ALA A 30 16.91 16.95 4.74
N PRO A 31 17.47 16.71 5.94
CA PRO A 31 17.08 15.57 6.74
C PRO A 31 15.64 15.79 7.22
N ASP A 32 14.80 14.78 7.06
CA ASP A 32 13.53 14.59 7.78
C ASP A 32 12.39 15.59 7.52
N ALA A 33 12.27 16.12 6.30
CA ALA A 33 10.94 16.55 5.86
C ALA A 33 10.13 15.28 5.54
N VAL A 34 9.16 14.93 6.40
CA VAL A 34 8.20 13.85 6.12
C VAL A 34 7.56 14.16 4.76
N ALA A 35 7.92 13.36 3.75
CA ALA A 35 7.43 13.56 2.39
C ALA A 35 5.90 13.48 2.40
N SER A 36 5.25 14.38 1.67
CA SER A 36 3.79 14.34 1.56
C SER A 36 3.35 13.05 0.85
N PRO A 37 2.10 12.58 1.06
CA PRO A 37 1.57 11.42 0.35
C PRO A 37 1.69 11.55 -1.18
N GLU A 38 1.41 12.73 -1.72
CA GLU A 38 1.56 13.04 -3.15
C GLU A 38 3.01 12.92 -3.63
N GLN A 39 3.96 13.41 -2.83
CA GLN A 39 5.39 13.35 -3.17
C GLN A 39 5.85 11.89 -3.21
N SER A 40 5.53 11.11 -2.17
CA SER A 40 5.91 9.70 -2.08
C SER A 40 5.31 8.87 -3.23
N ILE A 41 4.03 9.09 -3.55
CA ILE A 41 3.36 8.42 -4.68
C ILE A 41 3.97 8.88 -6.02
N GLY A 42 4.29 10.17 -6.16
CA GLY A 42 4.91 10.73 -7.36
C GLY A 42 6.29 10.14 -7.61
N GLU A 43 7.14 10.11 -6.60
CA GLU A 43 8.47 9.49 -6.64
C GLU A 43 8.39 8.01 -7.02
N PHE A 44 7.48 7.26 -6.37
CA PHE A 44 7.26 5.86 -6.71
C PHE A 44 6.80 5.70 -8.16
N ARG A 45 5.85 6.51 -8.64
CA ARG A 45 5.37 6.44 -10.02
C ARG A 45 6.47 6.73 -11.06
N THR A 46 7.43 7.59 -10.72
CA THR A 46 8.56 7.90 -11.60
C THR A 46 9.61 6.79 -11.61
N ALA A 47 9.85 6.13 -10.47
CA ALA A 47 10.88 5.10 -10.35
C ALA A 47 10.39 3.68 -10.71
N ALA A 48 9.10 3.40 -10.55
CA ALA A 48 8.53 2.07 -10.69
C ALA A 48 8.00 1.79 -12.10
N SER A 49 7.83 0.51 -12.42
CA SER A 49 7.14 0.10 -13.64
C SER A 49 5.65 0.45 -13.57
N GLU A 50 4.98 0.51 -14.72
CA GLU A 50 3.52 0.68 -14.78
C GLU A 50 2.76 -0.44 -14.06
N ASN A 51 3.28 -1.68 -14.12
CA ASN A 51 2.71 -2.82 -13.42
C ASN A 51 2.86 -2.68 -11.90
N ALA A 52 4.01 -2.22 -11.40
CA ALA A 52 4.23 -1.99 -9.98
C ALA A 52 3.32 -0.87 -9.45
N PHE A 53 3.16 0.21 -10.21
CA PHE A 53 2.24 1.29 -9.85
C PHE A 53 0.78 0.81 -9.83
N SER A 54 0.37 0.09 -10.88
CA SER A 54 -0.98 -0.48 -10.96
C SER A 54 -1.25 -1.48 -9.83
N LEU A 55 -0.25 -2.27 -9.45
CA LEU A 55 -0.33 -3.18 -8.31
C LEU A 55 -0.52 -2.41 -7.00
N ALA A 56 0.24 -1.33 -6.75
CA ALA A 56 0.07 -0.50 -5.56
C ALA A 56 -1.37 0.06 -5.44
N VAL A 57 -1.96 0.50 -6.56
CA VAL A 57 -3.35 0.97 -6.60
C VAL A 57 -4.34 -0.15 -6.25
N LEU A 58 -4.14 -1.38 -6.76
CA LEU A 58 -4.98 -2.52 -6.41
C LEU A 58 -4.85 -2.90 -4.93
N LEU A 59 -3.62 -2.91 -4.40
CA LEU A 59 -3.33 -3.23 -3.01
C LEU A 59 -3.92 -2.21 -2.03
N ALA A 60 -4.08 -0.95 -2.44
CA ALA A 60 -4.75 0.07 -1.64
C ALA A 60 -6.22 -0.28 -1.30
N ALA A 61 -6.85 -1.19 -2.04
CA ALA A 61 -8.21 -1.67 -1.77
C ALA A 61 -8.27 -2.90 -0.82
N ALA A 62 -7.13 -3.34 -0.27
CA ALA A 62 -7.05 -4.59 0.48
C ALA A 62 -6.38 -4.43 1.86
N PRO A 63 -6.79 -5.25 2.86
CA PRO A 63 -6.00 -5.49 4.06
C PRO A 63 -4.75 -6.27 3.66
N LEU A 64 -3.56 -5.81 4.02
CA LEU A 64 -2.33 -6.34 3.40
C LEU A 64 -1.60 -7.33 4.29
N ASN A 65 -1.39 -8.51 3.73
CA ASN A 65 -0.36 -9.45 4.12
C ASN A 65 0.25 -10.07 2.85
N ARG A 66 1.32 -10.84 3.03
CA ARG A 66 2.06 -11.42 1.89
C ARG A 66 1.16 -12.27 0.98
N HIS A 67 0.25 -13.05 1.55
CA HIS A 67 -0.64 -13.93 0.81
C HIS A 67 -1.64 -13.13 -0.03
N ILE A 68 -2.29 -12.13 0.57
CA ILE A 68 -3.24 -11.25 -0.12
C ILE A 68 -2.56 -10.47 -1.25
N MET A 69 -1.35 -9.98 -1.01
CA MET A 69 -0.60 -9.25 -2.04
C MET A 69 -0.28 -10.14 -3.25
N GLN A 70 0.14 -11.39 -3.01
CA GLN A 70 0.40 -12.37 -4.05
C GLN A 70 -0.87 -12.79 -4.79
N LEU A 71 -1.97 -13.02 -4.06
CA LEU A 71 -3.28 -13.34 -4.62
C LEU A 71 -3.76 -12.25 -5.59
N LEU A 72 -3.69 -10.98 -5.17
CA LEU A 72 -4.12 -9.86 -6.01
C LEU A 72 -3.25 -9.67 -7.24
N ALA A 73 -1.92 -9.84 -7.11
CA ALA A 73 -1.03 -9.81 -8.26
C ALA A 73 -1.35 -10.93 -9.25
N ALA A 74 -1.52 -12.17 -8.78
CA ALA A 74 -1.80 -13.32 -9.63
C ALA A 74 -3.16 -13.23 -10.35
N GLU A 75 -4.21 -12.82 -9.65
CA GLU A 75 -5.58 -12.86 -10.16
C GLU A 75 -5.98 -11.61 -10.95
N LEU A 76 -5.50 -10.43 -10.55
CA LEU A 76 -5.96 -9.15 -11.11
C LEU A 76 -4.92 -8.44 -11.97
N LEU A 77 -3.65 -8.86 -11.89
CA LEU A 77 -2.57 -8.27 -12.69
C LEU A 77 -1.52 -9.32 -13.07
N PRO A 78 -1.89 -10.36 -13.85
CA PRO A 78 -0.99 -11.48 -14.17
C PRO A 78 0.26 -11.08 -14.98
N ALA A 79 0.28 -9.88 -15.56
CA ALA A 79 1.45 -9.31 -16.21
C ALA A 79 2.50 -8.77 -15.21
N ALA A 80 2.12 -8.57 -13.95
CA ALA A 80 3.05 -8.15 -12.89
C ALA A 80 4.01 -9.29 -12.54
N SER A 81 5.28 -8.95 -12.48
CA SER A 81 6.36 -9.82 -12.07
C SER A 81 6.53 -9.80 -10.53
N PRO A 82 7.24 -10.79 -9.95
CA PRO A 82 7.66 -10.71 -8.55
C PRO A 82 8.47 -9.44 -8.23
N GLY A 83 9.21 -8.91 -9.21
CA GLY A 83 9.95 -7.65 -9.09
C GLY A 83 9.05 -6.44 -8.91
N ASP A 84 7.86 -6.43 -9.51
CA ASP A 84 6.89 -5.36 -9.36
C ASP A 84 6.32 -5.32 -7.94
N LEU A 85 6.01 -6.48 -7.37
CA LEU A 85 5.61 -6.58 -5.96
C LEU A 85 6.75 -6.15 -5.03
N ALA A 86 7.99 -6.56 -5.31
CA ALA A 86 9.17 -6.14 -4.55
C ALA A 86 9.37 -4.63 -4.60
N ALA A 87 9.12 -3.98 -5.74
CA ALA A 87 9.18 -2.53 -5.87
C ALA A 87 8.14 -1.85 -4.97
N VAL A 88 6.91 -2.35 -4.89
CA VAL A 88 5.89 -1.81 -3.96
C VAL A 88 6.37 -1.96 -2.50
N LEU A 89 6.92 -3.11 -2.14
CA LEU A 89 7.38 -3.39 -0.77
C LEU A 89 8.59 -2.54 -0.33
N THR A 90 9.38 -2.08 -1.29
CA THR A 90 10.59 -1.27 -1.05
C THR A 90 10.38 0.21 -1.36
N SER A 91 9.15 0.61 -1.73
CA SER A 91 8.80 1.97 -2.16
C SER A 91 8.81 3.02 -1.04
N GLY A 92 8.80 2.60 0.23
CA GLY A 92 8.56 3.49 1.36
C GLY A 92 7.09 3.87 1.57
N LEU A 93 6.17 3.39 0.72
CA LEU A 93 4.72 3.63 0.86
C LEU A 93 4.07 2.75 1.93
N LEU A 94 4.73 1.66 2.33
CA LEU A 94 4.20 0.67 3.26
C LEU A 94 4.95 0.70 4.60
N VAL A 95 4.21 0.49 5.68
CA VAL A 95 4.72 0.28 7.03
C VAL A 95 4.28 -1.09 7.53
N THR A 96 5.09 -1.70 8.41
CA THR A 96 4.70 -2.93 9.11
C THR A 96 3.88 -2.56 10.34
N MET A 97 2.75 -3.24 10.52
CA MET A 97 1.92 -3.08 11.70
C MET A 97 2.38 -4.02 12.82
N GLU A 98 2.50 -3.50 14.03
CA GLU A 98 2.60 -4.32 15.24
C GLU A 98 1.21 -4.87 15.55
N ASN A 99 0.97 -6.12 15.17
CA ASN A 99 -0.34 -6.72 15.37
C ASN A 99 -0.41 -7.37 16.77
N SER A 100 -1.34 -6.91 17.62
CA SER A 100 -1.57 -7.44 18.98
C SER A 100 -2.54 -8.62 19.03
N ALA A 101 -3.07 -9.08 17.89
CA ALA A 101 -4.02 -10.18 17.86
C ALA A 101 -3.32 -11.55 18.01
N GLU A 102 -3.03 -11.94 19.25
CA GLU A 102 -2.33 -13.20 19.60
C GLU A 102 -3.08 -14.48 19.12
N HIS A 103 -4.33 -14.38 18.70
CA HIS A 103 -5.23 -15.52 18.46
C HIS A 103 -5.69 -15.71 17.00
N SER A 104 -5.16 -14.96 16.03
CA SER A 104 -5.51 -15.12 14.60
C SER A 104 -4.47 -15.95 13.84
N ASP A 105 -4.91 -16.72 12.83
CA ASP A 105 -3.99 -17.38 11.89
C ASP A 105 -3.05 -16.31 11.27
N PRO A 106 -1.71 -16.49 11.34
CA PRO A 106 -0.75 -15.55 10.75
C PRO A 106 -1.02 -15.24 9.27
N HIS A 107 -1.65 -16.16 8.53
CA HIS A 107 -2.01 -15.98 7.13
C HIS A 107 -3.19 -15.04 6.89
N ASP A 108 -4.01 -14.80 7.91
CA ASP A 108 -5.19 -13.94 7.85
C ASP A 108 -4.94 -12.55 8.46
N GLN A 109 -3.88 -12.40 9.26
CA GLN A 109 -3.52 -11.14 9.91
C GLN A 109 -3.09 -10.06 8.92
N VAL A 110 -3.42 -8.80 9.21
CA VAL A 110 -2.93 -7.63 8.47
C VAL A 110 -1.55 -7.27 8.98
N VAL A 111 -0.52 -7.37 8.13
CA VAL A 111 0.88 -7.18 8.51
C VAL A 111 1.45 -5.88 7.93
N PHE A 112 0.88 -5.41 6.83
CA PHE A 112 1.27 -4.15 6.20
C PHE A 112 0.10 -3.19 6.13
N ASP A 113 0.42 -1.91 6.21
CA ASP A 113 -0.49 -0.85 5.83
C ASP A 113 0.26 0.22 5.07
N PHE A 114 -0.46 1.11 4.40
CA PHE A 114 0.13 2.28 3.79
C PHE A 114 0.45 3.32 4.86
N THR A 115 1.47 4.14 4.60
CA THR A 115 1.68 5.37 5.36
C THR A 115 0.42 6.25 5.30
N PRO A 116 0.21 7.15 6.27
CA PRO A 116 -1.00 7.98 6.34
C PRO A 116 -1.37 8.63 4.99
N ASP A 117 -2.67 8.62 4.67
CA ASP A 117 -3.31 9.19 3.47
C ASP A 117 -2.89 8.60 2.11
N VAL A 118 -1.85 7.78 2.04
CA VAL A 118 -1.38 7.16 0.78
C VAL A 118 -2.41 6.19 0.22
N ARG A 119 -3.11 5.44 1.08
CA ARG A 119 -4.15 4.49 0.66
C ARG A 119 -5.28 5.20 -0.08
N GLU A 120 -5.84 6.23 0.53
CA GLU A 120 -6.93 7.04 -0.02
C GLU A 120 -6.50 7.69 -1.33
N LYS A 121 -5.28 8.21 -1.38
CA LYS A 121 -4.74 8.83 -2.58
C LYS A 121 -4.57 7.82 -3.72
N LEU A 122 -3.97 6.66 -3.47
CA LEU A 122 -3.84 5.59 -4.46
C LEU A 122 -5.21 5.11 -4.97
N LEU A 123 -6.17 4.92 -4.07
CA LEU A 123 -7.53 4.55 -4.45
C LEU A 123 -8.22 5.61 -5.33
N SER A 124 -7.96 6.90 -5.08
CA SER A 124 -8.52 7.99 -5.90
C SER A 124 -7.97 8.01 -7.33
N LEU A 125 -6.78 7.42 -7.56
CA LEU A 125 -6.16 7.28 -8.88
C LEU A 125 -6.65 6.01 -9.61
N GLY A 126 -7.30 5.10 -8.89
CA GLY A 126 -7.77 3.82 -9.41
C GLY A 126 -9.17 3.88 -10.03
N GLU A 127 -9.50 2.83 -10.78
CA GLU A 127 -10.82 2.65 -11.36
C GLU A 127 -11.77 1.98 -10.35
N SER A 128 -12.96 2.55 -10.15
CA SER A 128 -13.97 1.97 -9.25
C SER A 128 -14.32 0.51 -9.57
N ALA A 129 -14.29 0.12 -10.85
CA ALA A 129 -14.52 -1.26 -11.27
C ALA A 129 -13.46 -2.23 -10.74
N LYS A 130 -12.18 -1.83 -10.79
CA LYS A 130 -11.05 -2.59 -10.23
C LYS A 130 -11.15 -2.68 -8.72
N THR A 131 -11.46 -1.57 -8.03
CA THR A 131 -11.70 -1.56 -6.57
C THR A 131 -12.79 -2.56 -6.18
N ARG A 132 -13.94 -2.56 -6.87
CA ARG A 132 -15.02 -3.54 -6.61
C ARG A 132 -14.58 -4.97 -6.91
N ARG A 133 -13.71 -5.18 -7.90
CA ARG A 133 -13.16 -6.51 -8.22
C ARG A 133 -12.24 -7.03 -7.13
N VAL A 134 -11.39 -6.17 -6.55
CA VAL A 134 -10.57 -6.50 -5.37
C VAL A 134 -11.48 -6.93 -4.22
N VAL A 135 -12.49 -6.12 -3.88
CA VAL A 135 -13.45 -6.43 -2.80
C VAL A 135 -14.13 -7.78 -3.01
N ALA A 136 -14.59 -8.07 -4.24
CA ALA A 136 -15.22 -9.34 -4.56
C ALA A 136 -14.27 -10.54 -4.41
N LEU A 137 -13.00 -10.36 -4.78
CA LEU A 137 -11.98 -11.38 -4.61
C LEU A 137 -11.72 -11.66 -3.12
N LEU A 138 -11.57 -10.60 -2.31
CA LEU A 138 -11.35 -10.73 -0.88
C LEU A 138 -12.53 -11.40 -0.17
N ASP A 139 -13.77 -11.03 -0.51
CA ASP A 139 -14.95 -11.67 0.06
C ASP A 139 -15.02 -13.16 -0.26
N HIS A 140 -14.62 -13.53 -1.48
CA HIS A 140 -14.59 -14.93 -1.92
C HIS A 140 -13.54 -15.76 -1.18
N TYR A 141 -12.30 -15.24 -1.07
CA TYR A 141 -11.18 -16.00 -0.51
C TYR A 141 -11.06 -15.88 1.02
N LEU A 142 -11.27 -14.68 1.57
CA LEU A 142 -11.12 -14.42 3.01
C LEU A 142 -12.44 -14.46 3.76
N GLY A 143 -13.58 -14.18 3.13
CA GLY A 143 -14.88 -14.16 3.81
C GLY A 143 -15.24 -15.45 4.59
N PRO A 144 -14.85 -16.65 4.14
CA PRO A 144 -15.04 -17.87 4.93
C PRO A 144 -14.25 -17.88 6.25
N HIS A 145 -13.05 -17.33 6.26
CA HIS A 145 -12.08 -17.44 7.36
C HIS A 145 -12.02 -16.19 8.26
N VAL A 146 -12.27 -15.02 7.69
CA VAL A 146 -12.16 -13.71 8.33
C VAL A 146 -13.57 -13.09 8.47
N PRO A 147 -14.18 -13.14 9.67
CA PRO A 147 -15.51 -12.58 9.89
C PRO A 147 -15.62 -11.10 9.52
N ALA A 148 -14.53 -10.34 9.65
CA ALA A 148 -14.48 -8.93 9.31
C ALA A 148 -14.75 -8.66 7.81
N ILE A 149 -14.26 -9.55 6.93
CA ILE A 149 -14.37 -9.44 5.48
C ILE A 149 -15.63 -10.09 4.93
N ARG A 150 -16.22 -11.06 5.65
CA ARG A 150 -17.42 -11.76 5.21
C ARG A 150 -18.55 -10.80 4.81
N GLY A 151 -19.02 -10.90 3.58
CA GLY A 151 -20.10 -10.10 3.02
C GLY A 151 -19.68 -8.68 2.61
N ILE A 152 -18.39 -8.35 2.57
CA ILE A 152 -17.90 -7.02 2.20
C ILE A 152 -18.36 -6.61 0.80
N THR A 153 -18.51 -7.56 -0.14
CA THR A 153 -19.03 -7.26 -1.47
C THR A 153 -20.44 -6.68 -1.41
N GLN A 154 -21.30 -7.23 -0.55
CA GLN A 154 -22.66 -6.74 -0.37
C GLN A 154 -22.68 -5.41 0.36
N ARG A 155 -21.81 -5.19 1.35
CA ARG A 155 -21.66 -3.91 2.04
C ARG A 155 -21.22 -2.79 1.10
N VAL A 156 -20.24 -3.07 0.25
CA VAL A 156 -19.74 -2.11 -0.75
C VAL A 156 -20.73 -1.90 -1.91
N LYS A 157 -21.57 -2.90 -2.24
CA LYS A 157 -22.59 -2.77 -3.28
C LYS A 157 -23.85 -2.05 -2.78
N ASN A 158 -24.28 -2.34 -1.56
CA ASN A 158 -25.52 -1.86 -0.94
C ASN A 158 -25.25 -1.22 0.44
N PRO A 159 -24.46 -0.13 0.50
CA PRO A 159 -23.97 0.43 1.77
C PRO A 159 -25.05 1.07 2.66
N ALA A 160 -26.26 1.30 2.12
CA ALA A 160 -27.38 1.83 2.89
C ALA A 160 -28.04 0.78 3.80
N THR A 161 -27.98 -0.50 3.42
CA THR A 161 -28.76 -1.57 4.06
C THR A 161 -27.90 -2.66 4.70
N ALA A 162 -26.66 -2.81 4.26
CA ALA A 162 -25.75 -3.82 4.77
C ALA A 162 -24.84 -3.21 5.85
N PHE A 163 -24.81 -3.83 7.01
CA PHE A 163 -24.08 -3.32 8.18
C PHE A 163 -22.71 -4.00 8.32
N PRO A 164 -21.65 -3.24 8.66
CA PRO A 164 -20.35 -3.83 8.98
C PRO A 164 -20.41 -4.62 10.29
N PRO A 165 -19.46 -5.54 10.50
CA PRO A 165 -19.29 -6.21 11.79
C PRO A 165 -18.98 -5.21 12.92
N GLY A 166 -19.10 -5.66 14.17
CA GLY A 166 -18.74 -4.86 15.33
C GLY A 166 -17.27 -4.43 15.30
N ILE A 167 -16.98 -3.21 15.76
CA ILE A 167 -15.61 -2.69 15.85
C ILE A 167 -14.96 -3.25 17.11
N THR A 168 -13.86 -3.98 16.91
CA THR A 168 -12.97 -4.50 17.94
C THR A 168 -11.54 -4.25 17.50
N ALA A 169 -10.55 -4.48 18.37
CA ALA A 169 -9.14 -4.37 17.98
C ALA A 169 -8.78 -5.27 16.79
N GLU A 170 -9.39 -6.45 16.72
CA GLU A 170 -9.16 -7.44 15.66
C GLU A 170 -9.83 -7.04 14.33
N THR A 171 -11.03 -6.45 14.36
CA THR A 171 -11.74 -6.07 13.12
C THR A 171 -11.28 -4.71 12.57
N LEU A 172 -10.64 -3.87 13.40
CA LEU A 172 -10.24 -2.51 13.06
C LEU A 172 -9.41 -2.39 11.77
N PRO A 173 -8.35 -3.20 11.54
CA PRO A 173 -7.54 -3.07 10.32
C PRO A 173 -8.35 -3.30 9.03
N TYR A 174 -9.33 -4.21 9.07
CA TYR A 174 -10.20 -4.49 7.94
C TYR A 174 -11.22 -3.38 7.71
N LEU A 175 -11.76 -2.81 8.79
CA LEU A 175 -12.76 -1.74 8.73
C LEU A 175 -12.17 -0.41 8.23
N ARG A 176 -10.90 -0.12 8.53
CA ARG A 176 -10.18 1.01 7.91
C ARG A 176 -10.12 0.88 6.39
N VAL A 177 -9.81 -0.31 5.89
CA VAL A 177 -9.79 -0.59 4.44
C VAL A 177 -11.19 -0.46 3.84
N GLU A 178 -12.22 -1.00 4.48
CA GLU A 178 -13.60 -0.85 4.02
C GLU A 178 -14.03 0.63 3.95
N CYS A 179 -13.66 1.43 4.95
CA CYS A 179 -13.90 2.87 4.94
C CYS A 179 -13.20 3.58 3.77
N ALA A 180 -11.94 3.27 3.51
CA ALA A 180 -11.18 3.82 2.39
C ALA A 180 -11.81 3.42 1.03
N VAL A 181 -12.25 2.17 0.90
CA VAL A 181 -12.96 1.68 -0.30
C VAL A 181 -14.29 2.39 -0.50
N LEU A 182 -15.12 2.53 0.54
CA LEU A 182 -16.39 3.26 0.46
C LEU A 182 -16.17 4.73 0.08
N THR A 183 -15.11 5.35 0.62
CA THR A 183 -14.70 6.71 0.28
C THR A 183 -14.30 6.84 -1.19
N ALA A 184 -13.48 5.91 -1.69
CA ALA A 184 -13.06 5.88 -3.09
C ALA A 184 -14.24 5.66 -4.06
N LEU A 185 -15.26 4.92 -3.61
CA LEU A 185 -16.49 4.67 -4.38
C LEU A 185 -17.56 5.74 -4.15
N SER A 186 -17.28 6.78 -3.34
CA SER A 186 -18.27 7.76 -2.91
C SER A 186 -18.76 8.68 -4.02
N GLY A 187 -17.95 8.94 -5.07
CA GLY A 187 -18.29 9.67 -6.30
C GLY A 187 -19.54 10.55 -6.26
N ALA A 188 -20.45 10.36 -7.21
CA ALA A 188 -21.78 10.98 -7.19
C ALA A 188 -22.82 10.22 -6.33
N SER A 189 -22.39 9.20 -5.57
CA SER A 189 -23.28 8.27 -4.88
C SER A 189 -23.39 8.60 -3.39
N THR A 190 -24.46 9.30 -3.00
CA THR A 190 -24.75 9.65 -1.58
C THR A 190 -24.66 8.46 -0.62
N PRO A 191 -25.19 7.25 -0.94
CA PRO A 191 -25.13 6.11 -0.02
C PRO A 191 -23.71 5.66 0.36
N HIS A 192 -22.76 5.73 -0.57
CA HIS A 192 -21.36 5.34 -0.30
C HIS A 192 -20.68 6.36 0.60
N ARG A 193 -20.93 7.66 0.37
CA ARG A 193 -20.41 8.76 1.20
C ARG A 193 -20.91 8.67 2.63
N GLU A 194 -22.22 8.53 2.83
CA GLU A 194 -22.82 8.40 4.16
C GLU A 194 -22.32 7.16 4.90
N ALA A 195 -22.15 6.03 4.21
CA ALA A 195 -21.61 4.83 4.82
C ALA A 195 -20.12 4.99 5.21
N ALA A 196 -19.31 5.63 4.36
CA ALA A 196 -17.93 5.96 4.68
C ALA A 196 -17.83 6.87 5.91
N GLU A 197 -18.61 7.96 5.96
CA GLU A 197 -18.63 8.91 7.09
C GLU A 197 -19.06 8.24 8.39
N ARG A 198 -20.11 7.41 8.35
CA ARG A 198 -20.57 6.65 9.52
C ARG A 198 -19.52 5.66 10.01
N LEU A 199 -18.86 4.94 9.10
CA LEU A 199 -17.82 3.98 9.47
C LEU A 199 -16.59 4.69 10.04
N ARG A 200 -16.14 5.77 9.39
CA ARG A 200 -15.04 6.61 9.86
C ARG A 200 -15.26 7.14 11.26
N THR A 201 -16.44 7.71 11.52
CA THR A 201 -16.79 8.24 12.85
C THR A 201 -16.64 7.18 13.93
N LYS A 202 -17.18 5.98 13.70
CA LYS A 202 -17.10 4.88 14.68
C LYS A 202 -15.67 4.35 14.87
N VAL A 203 -14.87 4.31 13.81
CA VAL A 203 -13.45 3.93 13.87
C VAL A 203 -12.67 4.95 14.72
N ASP A 204 -12.85 6.25 14.44
CA ASP A 204 -12.18 7.34 15.16
C ASP A 204 -12.57 7.38 16.65
N GLU A 205 -13.85 7.12 16.97
CA GLU A 205 -14.35 6.99 18.35
C GLU A 205 -13.64 5.85 19.09
N PHE A 206 -13.61 4.65 18.51
CA PHE A 206 -12.97 3.48 19.09
C PHE A 206 -11.47 3.67 19.33
N GLU A 207 -10.76 4.26 18.35
CA GLU A 207 -9.33 4.55 18.48
C GLU A 207 -9.02 5.61 19.54
N THR A 208 -9.93 6.56 19.73
CA THR A 208 -9.80 7.58 20.78
C THR A 208 -10.00 6.97 22.16
N GLU A 209 -10.96 6.05 22.30
CA GLU A 209 -11.22 5.30 23.54
C GLU A 209 -10.04 4.37 23.89
N GLN A 210 -9.51 3.63 22.90
CA GLN A 210 -8.32 2.79 23.05
C GLN A 210 -7.10 3.59 23.53
N ARG A 211 -6.84 4.75 22.91
CA ARG A 211 -5.72 5.64 23.32
C ARG A 211 -5.90 6.16 24.74
N ARG A 212 -7.13 6.53 25.14
CA ARG A 212 -7.42 6.96 26.52
C ARG A 212 -7.21 5.81 27.51
N ALA A 213 -7.67 4.60 27.20
CA ALA A 213 -7.50 3.43 28.05
C ALA A 213 -6.02 3.07 28.23
N THR A 214 -5.23 3.12 27.16
CA THR A 214 -3.78 2.87 27.19
C THR A 214 -3.04 3.94 28.01
N ALA A 215 -3.39 5.22 27.84
CA ALA A 215 -2.79 6.30 28.61
C ALA A 215 -3.19 6.29 30.11
N ALA A 216 -4.29 5.62 30.46
CA ALA A 216 -4.78 5.50 31.83
C ALA A 216 -4.20 4.30 32.61
N ASN A 217 -3.46 3.41 31.95
CA ASN A 217 -2.92 2.18 32.56
C ASN A 217 -1.39 2.11 32.31
N PRO A 218 -0.57 2.79 33.13
CA PRO A 218 0.88 2.88 32.96
C PRO A 218 1.64 1.61 33.35
#